data_AF-A0A8T5BQR2-F1
#
_entry.id   AF-A0A8T5BQR2-F1
#
_cell.length_a   1.000
_cell.length_b   1.000
_cell.length_c   1.000
_cell.angle_alpha   90.00
_cell.angle_beta   90.00
_cell.angle_gamma   90.00
#
_symmetry.space_group_name_H-M   'P 1'
#
loop_
_entity.id
_entity.type
_entity.pdbx_description
1 polymer ?
#
loop_
_entity_poly.entity_id
_entity_poly.type
_entity_poly.pdbx_seq_one_letter_code
_entity_poly.pdbx_strand_id
1 'polypeptide(L)'
;MLLPGIEVPHFCVQCEDYPCVEACPVKALSISDETGAVLVNSESCTGCGNCIKACPGAVPHIHPEKRVILICDLCGGDPKCVKVCREGGWNALTIVMRRDDSYKLYARTPEDITRDLAAKLYGREARELI
;
A
#
# COMPACT_ATOMS: atom_id res chain seq x y z
N MET A 1 -8.56 -14.20 10.64
CA MET A 1 -7.92 -15.10 9.64
C MET A 1 -8.11 -14.48 8.24
N LEU A 2 -7.14 -14.51 7.32
CA LEU A 2 -7.38 -14.03 5.93
C LEU A 2 -8.41 -14.97 5.25
N LEU A 3 -9.36 -14.40 4.52
CA LEU A 3 -10.49 -15.17 3.98
C LEU A 3 -10.01 -16.13 2.87
N PRO A 4 -10.20 -17.46 3.01
CA PRO A 4 -9.69 -18.42 2.04
C PRO A 4 -10.37 -18.24 0.67
N GLY A 5 -9.55 -18.23 -0.39
CA GLY A 5 -10.03 -18.17 -1.78
C GLY A 5 -10.26 -16.77 -2.34
N ILE A 6 -10.00 -15.71 -1.57
CA ILE A 6 -10.02 -14.33 -2.06
C ILE A 6 -8.69 -13.66 -1.77
N GLU A 7 -7.96 -13.38 -2.84
CA GLU A 7 -6.68 -12.69 -2.79
C GLU A 7 -6.90 -11.24 -3.21
N VAL A 8 -6.75 -10.32 -2.25
CA VAL A 8 -6.82 -8.88 -2.52
C VAL A 8 -5.41 -8.32 -2.45
N PRO A 9 -4.90 -7.76 -3.56
CA PRO A 9 -3.56 -7.21 -3.55
C PRO A 9 -3.45 -5.98 -2.62
N HIS A 10 -2.41 -5.97 -1.79
CA HIS A 10 -2.19 -4.95 -0.78
C HIS A 10 -0.93 -4.15 -1.10
N PHE A 11 -1.10 -2.87 -1.47
CA PHE A 11 -0.02 -2.00 -1.93
C PHE A 11 -0.16 -0.58 -1.39
N CYS A 12 0.86 0.24 -1.62
CA CYS A 12 0.77 1.67 -1.41
C CYS A 12 -0.24 2.25 -2.39
N VAL A 13 -1.22 3.01 -1.89
CA VAL A 13 -2.25 3.64 -2.71
C VAL A 13 -1.87 5.05 -3.16
N GLN A 14 -0.67 5.53 -2.81
CA GLN A 14 -0.20 6.89 -3.06
C GLN A 14 -1.20 7.94 -2.52
N CYS A 15 -1.43 7.88 -1.20
CA CYS A 15 -2.38 8.75 -0.48
C CYS A 15 -2.14 10.22 -0.78
N GLU A 16 -3.19 11.04 -0.74
CA GLU A 16 -3.10 12.46 -1.11
C GLU A 16 -2.44 13.32 -0.05
N ASP A 17 -2.62 12.94 1.21
CA ASP A 17 -2.09 13.59 2.41
C ASP A 17 -0.76 13.02 2.88
N TYR A 18 -0.28 11.93 2.25
CA TYR A 18 1.02 11.31 2.52
C TYR A 18 1.42 11.25 4.01
N PRO A 19 0.61 10.66 4.91
CA PRO A 19 0.89 10.63 6.35
C PRO A 19 2.23 9.96 6.66
N CYS A 20 2.68 9.04 5.81
CA CYS A 20 3.99 8.40 5.92
C CYS A 20 5.17 9.38 5.69
N VAL A 21 5.01 10.36 4.80
CA VAL A 21 6.02 11.40 4.51
C VAL A 21 6.08 12.37 5.69
N GLU A 22 4.92 12.86 6.15
CA GLU A 22 4.82 13.79 7.28
C GLU A 22 5.39 13.22 8.58
N ALA A 23 5.19 11.91 8.81
CA ALA A 23 5.67 11.23 10.01
C ALA A 23 7.20 11.02 10.05
N CYS A 24 7.93 11.31 8.96
CA CYS A 24 9.37 11.09 8.89
C CYS A 24 10.14 12.20 9.64
N PRO A 25 10.80 11.90 10.79
CA PRO A 25 11.45 12.94 11.59
C PRO A 25 12.72 13.51 10.93
N VAL A 26 13.35 12.74 10.04
CA VAL A 26 14.59 13.09 9.34
C VAL A 26 14.35 13.52 7.89
N LYS A 27 13.08 13.63 7.46
CA LYS A 27 12.69 14.03 6.09
C LYS A 27 13.36 13.18 4.99
N ALA A 28 13.52 11.89 5.25
CA ALA A 28 14.07 10.94 4.27
C ALA A 28 13.05 10.49 3.21
N LEU A 29 11.76 10.78 3.41
CA LEU A 29 10.71 10.47 2.45
C LEU A 29 10.29 11.76 1.72
N SER A 30 10.03 11.66 0.43
CA SER A 30 9.54 12.76 -0.42
C SER A 30 8.49 12.26 -1.42
N ILE A 31 7.85 13.17 -2.13
CA ILE A 31 6.86 12.88 -3.16
C ILE A 31 7.49 13.20 -4.53
N SER A 32 7.35 12.29 -5.49
CA SER A 32 7.74 12.53 -6.88
C SER A 32 6.74 13.48 -7.53
N ASP A 33 7.21 14.61 -8.05
CA ASP A 33 6.36 15.56 -8.79
C ASP A 33 5.81 14.98 -10.10
N GLU A 34 6.54 14.02 -10.68
CA GLU A 34 6.16 13.38 -11.96
C GLU A 34 5.08 12.31 -11.78
N THR A 35 5.16 11.54 -10.70
CA THR A 35 4.35 10.31 -10.54
C THR A 35 3.41 10.34 -9.33
N GLY A 36 3.62 11.26 -8.39
CA GLY A 36 2.99 11.22 -7.07
C GLY A 36 3.46 10.06 -6.19
N ALA A 37 4.50 9.32 -6.59
CA ALA A 37 5.00 8.22 -5.79
C ALA A 37 5.79 8.71 -4.57
N VAL A 38 5.71 7.98 -3.47
CA VAL A 38 6.62 8.18 -2.34
C VAL A 38 8.01 7.66 -2.69
N LEU A 39 9.01 8.52 -2.53
CA LEU A 39 10.43 8.22 -2.72
C LEU A 39 11.14 8.17 -1.37
N VAL A 40 12.12 7.28 -1.24
CA VAL A 40 12.93 7.13 -0.01
C VAL A 40 14.38 7.43 -0.32
N ASN A 41 14.96 8.44 0.35
CA ASN A 41 16.39 8.65 0.37
C ASN A 41 17.03 7.66 1.35
N SER A 42 17.70 6.64 0.82
CA SER A 42 18.34 5.58 1.61
C SER A 42 19.50 6.06 2.49
N GLU A 43 20.19 7.14 2.12
CA GLU A 43 21.31 7.68 2.89
C GLU A 43 20.84 8.41 4.15
N SER A 44 19.68 9.06 4.07
CA SER A 44 19.08 9.79 5.19
C SER A 44 18.16 8.91 6.05
N CYS A 45 17.66 7.80 5.51
CA CYS A 45 16.71 6.94 6.19
C CYS A 45 17.36 6.19 7.36
N THR A 46 16.81 6.38 8.57
CA THR A 46 17.30 5.71 9.79
C THR A 46 16.63 4.38 10.10
N GLY A 47 15.61 3.99 9.33
CA GLY A 47 14.83 2.78 9.61
C GLY A 47 13.94 2.85 10.85
N CYS A 48 13.65 4.03 11.38
CA CYS A 48 12.90 4.19 12.64
C CYS A 48 11.46 3.65 12.62
N GLY A 49 10.86 3.44 11.45
CA GLY A 49 9.53 2.82 11.31
C GLY A 49 8.34 3.74 11.59
N ASN A 50 8.53 5.04 11.82
CA ASN A 50 7.41 5.97 12.05
C ASN A 50 6.44 6.04 10.87
N CYS A 51 6.96 5.99 9.64
CA CYS A 51 6.15 5.94 8.42
C CYS A 51 5.30 4.67 8.30
N ILE A 52 5.72 3.55 8.91
CA ILE A 52 4.94 2.30 8.97
C ILE A 52 3.72 2.52 9.85
N LYS A 53 3.94 3.08 11.05
CA LYS A 53 2.87 3.37 12.02
C LYS A 53 1.87 4.40 11.52
N ALA A 54 2.34 5.38 10.75
CA ALA A 54 1.49 6.43 10.19
C ALA A 54 0.69 5.98 8.97
N CYS A 55 1.11 4.91 8.28
CA CYS A 55 0.41 4.42 7.10
C CYS A 55 -0.88 3.68 7.51
N PRO A 56 -2.08 4.12 7.06
CA PRO A 56 -3.33 3.44 7.39
C PRO A 56 -3.40 1.98 6.90
N GLY A 57 -2.68 1.67 5.80
CA GLY A 57 -2.54 0.31 5.29
C GLY A 57 -1.37 -0.47 5.88
N ALA A 58 -0.50 0.12 6.70
CA ALA A 58 0.73 -0.52 7.19
C ALA A 58 1.62 -1.13 6.05
N VAL A 59 1.66 -0.48 4.89
CA VAL A 59 2.38 -0.95 3.69
C VAL A 59 3.91 -0.84 3.79
N PRO A 60 4.50 0.27 4.29
CA PRO A 60 5.95 0.40 4.29
C PRO A 60 6.57 -0.65 5.21
N HIS A 61 7.73 -1.18 4.83
CA HIS A 61 8.43 -2.19 5.63
C HIS A 61 9.94 -1.90 5.65
N ILE A 62 10.63 -2.45 6.64
CA ILE A 62 12.08 -2.28 6.78
C ILE A 62 12.79 -3.36 5.96
N HIS A 63 13.75 -2.96 5.14
CA HIS A 63 14.64 -3.89 4.45
C HIS A 63 15.43 -4.71 5.49
N PRO A 64 15.46 -6.05 5.42
CA PRO A 64 16.01 -6.92 6.46
C PRO A 64 17.50 -6.63 6.76
N GLU A 65 18.29 -6.36 5.73
CA GLU A 65 19.73 -6.09 5.89
C GLU A 65 20.08 -4.60 5.98
N LYS A 66 19.57 -3.79 5.03
CA LYS A 66 19.96 -2.38 4.88
C LYS A 66 19.38 -1.45 5.95
N ARG A 67 18.37 -1.90 6.71
CA ARG A 67 17.64 -1.09 7.71
C ARG A 67 17.07 0.23 7.16
N VAL A 68 16.76 0.26 5.87
CA VAL A 68 16.05 1.37 5.21
C VAL A 68 14.59 0.99 4.98
N ILE A 69 13.72 1.98 4.88
CA ILE A 69 12.31 1.76 4.55
C ILE A 69 12.18 1.45 3.05
N LEU A 70 11.35 0.45 2.74
CA LEU A 70 10.89 0.10 1.42
C LEU A 70 9.40 0.46 1.31
N ILE A 71 9.04 1.13 0.23
CA ILE A 71 7.68 1.49 -0.14
C ILE A 71 7.60 1.53 -1.68
N CYS A 72 6.40 1.33 -2.23
CA CYS A 72 6.18 1.37 -3.68
C CYS A 72 6.49 2.77 -4.23
N ASP A 73 7.48 2.85 -5.11
CA ASP A 73 7.91 4.03 -5.87
C ASP A 73 7.19 4.15 -7.23
N LEU A 74 6.12 3.37 -7.41
CA LEU A 74 5.36 3.24 -8.66
C LEU A 74 6.23 2.82 -9.85
N CYS A 75 7.42 2.25 -9.62
CA CYS A 75 8.41 1.92 -10.64
C CYS A 75 8.68 3.07 -11.62
N GLY A 76 8.71 4.31 -11.13
CA GLY A 76 8.90 5.49 -11.98
C GLY A 76 7.74 5.76 -12.97
N GLY A 77 6.53 5.30 -12.65
CA GLY A 77 5.34 5.48 -13.49
C GLY A 77 5.04 4.31 -14.42
N ASP A 78 5.91 3.29 -14.48
CA ASP A 78 5.66 2.03 -15.19
C ASP A 78 5.67 0.81 -14.24
N PRO A 79 4.60 0.61 -13.44
CA PRO A 79 4.50 -0.49 -12.47
C PRO A 79 4.68 -1.88 -13.08
N LYS A 80 5.80 -2.52 -12.75
CA LYS A 80 6.12 -3.89 -13.20
C LYS A 80 5.08 -4.92 -12.74
N CYS A 81 4.47 -4.74 -11.57
CA CYS A 81 3.41 -5.62 -11.07
C CYS A 81 2.17 -5.61 -11.97
N VAL A 82 1.78 -4.46 -12.51
CA VAL A 82 0.65 -4.35 -13.45
C VAL A 82 0.99 -5.06 -14.76
N LYS A 83 2.22 -4.87 -15.26
CA LYS A 83 2.70 -5.52 -16.49
C LYS A 83 2.63 -7.04 -16.38
N VAL A 84 3.22 -7.63 -15.34
CA VAL A 84 3.19 -9.09 -15.12
C VAL A 84 1.76 -9.59 -14.91
N CYS A 85 0.92 -8.85 -14.20
CA CYS A 85 -0.49 -9.21 -13.99
C CYS A 85 -1.27 -9.29 -15.31
N ARG A 86 -0.97 -8.39 -16.27
CA ARG A 86 -1.57 -8.41 -17.60
C ARG A 86 -0.99 -9.54 -18.46
N GLU A 87 0.33 -9.74 -18.43
CA GLU A 87 1.02 -10.79 -19.20
C GLU A 87 0.55 -12.20 -18.80
N GLY A 88 0.28 -12.44 -17.52
CA GLY A 88 -0.28 -13.72 -17.07
C GLY A 88 -1.80 -13.85 -17.21
N GLY A 89 -2.48 -12.87 -17.81
CA GLY A 89 -3.89 -12.97 -18.18
C GLY A 89 -4.91 -12.73 -17.06
N TRP A 90 -4.49 -12.42 -15.83
CA TRP A 90 -5.42 -12.16 -14.72
C TRP A 90 -6.12 -10.81 -14.83
N ASN A 91 -5.43 -9.79 -15.35
CA ASN A 91 -5.93 -8.41 -15.47
C ASN A 91 -6.56 -7.85 -14.17
N ALA A 92 -6.10 -8.32 -13.00
CA ALA A 92 -6.57 -7.86 -11.69
C ALA A 92 -6.02 -6.48 -11.31
N LEU A 93 -4.91 -6.06 -11.93
CA LEU A 93 -4.24 -4.79 -11.68
C LEU A 93 -4.32 -3.88 -12.89
N THR A 94 -4.56 -2.59 -12.65
CA THR A 94 -4.53 -1.55 -13.68
C THR A 94 -3.94 -0.27 -13.10
N ILE A 95 -3.32 0.53 -13.98
CA ILE A 95 -2.86 1.87 -13.63
C ILE A 95 -4.07 2.80 -13.78
N VAL A 96 -4.37 3.56 -12.74
CA VAL A 96 -5.41 4.58 -12.76
C VAL A 96 -4.77 5.94 -12.54
N MET A 97 -5.20 6.94 -13.31
CA MET A 97 -4.94 8.32 -12.91
C MET A 97 -5.81 8.62 -11.70
N ARG A 98 -5.23 9.29 -10.70
CA ARG A 98 -5.96 9.71 -9.50
C ARG A 98 -7.09 10.66 -9.92
N ARG A 99 -8.33 10.29 -9.61
CA ARG A 99 -9.54 11.06 -9.96
C ARG A 99 -10.43 11.36 -8.75
N ASP A 100 -10.18 10.73 -7.60
CA ASP A 100 -11.08 10.72 -6.46
C ASP A 100 -10.30 10.69 -5.14
N ASP A 101 -10.78 11.45 -4.15
CA ASP A 101 -10.13 11.70 -2.85
C ASP A 101 -10.34 10.52 -1.87
N SER A 102 -11.05 9.48 -2.30
CA SER A 102 -11.46 8.34 -1.47
C SER A 102 -10.36 7.31 -1.23
N TYR A 103 -9.07 7.71 -1.21
CA TYR A 103 -7.95 6.79 -1.00
C TYR A 103 -8.11 5.96 0.29
N LYS A 104 -8.82 6.51 1.28
CA LYS A 104 -9.15 5.86 2.57
C LYS A 104 -9.93 4.56 2.42
N LEU A 105 -10.65 4.36 1.32
CA LEU A 105 -11.29 3.08 1.01
C LEU A 105 -10.28 1.98 0.69
N TYR A 106 -9.10 2.36 0.18
CA TYR A 106 -8.06 1.44 -0.28
C TYR A 106 -6.87 1.37 0.68
N ALA A 107 -6.55 2.46 1.38
CA ALA A 107 -5.49 2.52 2.41
C ALA A 107 -5.96 1.87 3.71
N ARG A 108 -6.04 0.55 3.73
CA ARG A 108 -6.50 -0.25 4.87
C ARG A 108 -5.65 -1.50 5.00
N THR A 109 -5.62 -2.06 6.20
CA THR A 109 -4.89 -3.29 6.47
C THR A 109 -5.57 -4.48 5.77
N PRO A 110 -4.82 -5.56 5.47
CA PRO A 110 -5.41 -6.79 4.96
C PRO A 110 -6.55 -7.33 5.84
N GLU A 111 -6.44 -7.16 7.16
CA GLU A 111 -7.45 -7.58 8.13
C GLU A 111 -8.75 -6.80 7.98
N ASP A 112 -8.67 -5.47 7.80
CA ASP A 112 -9.85 -4.61 7.61
C ASP A 112 -10.54 -4.92 6.28
N ILE A 113 -9.75 -5.08 5.20
CA ILE A 113 -10.26 -5.48 3.89
C ILE A 113 -10.95 -6.84 3.98
N THR A 114 -10.31 -7.81 4.64
CA THR A 114 -10.84 -9.17 4.82
C THR A 114 -12.17 -9.15 5.58
N ARG A 115 -12.25 -8.39 6.67
CA ARG A 115 -13.47 -8.26 7.49
C ARG A 115 -14.64 -7.71 6.67
N ASP A 116 -14.39 -6.65 5.91
CA ASP A 116 -15.39 -6.03 5.05
C ASP A 116 -15.87 -6.97 3.95
N LEU A 117 -14.96 -7.71 3.33
CA LEU A 117 -15.30 -8.69 2.30
C LEU A 117 -16.08 -9.86 2.88
N ALA A 118 -15.67 -10.40 4.02
CA ALA A 118 -16.39 -11.46 4.70
C ALA A 118 -17.83 -11.04 5.01
N ALA A 119 -18.04 -9.83 5.54
CA ALA A 119 -19.36 -9.29 5.80
C ALA A 119 -20.22 -9.14 4.53
N LYS A 120 -19.62 -8.67 3.43
CA LYS A 120 -20.33 -8.51 2.15
C LYS A 120 -20.71 -9.83 1.49
N LEU A 121 -19.87 -10.86 1.63
CA LEU A 121 -20.06 -12.15 0.95
C LEU A 121 -20.91 -13.12 1.75
N TYR A 122 -20.70 -13.19 3.07
CA TYR A 122 -21.32 -14.19 3.93
C TYR A 122 -22.36 -13.61 4.89
N GLY A 123 -22.63 -12.30 4.86
CA GLY A 123 -23.71 -11.71 5.66
C GLY A 123 -23.58 -11.98 7.16
N ARG A 124 -24.55 -12.70 7.75
CA ARG A 124 -24.60 -12.96 9.20
C ARG A 124 -23.59 -14.01 9.64
N GLU A 125 -23.26 -14.92 8.74
CA GLU A 125 -22.33 -16.04 8.88
C GLU A 125 -20.86 -15.57 8.88
N ALA A 126 -20.59 -14.33 8.44
CA ALA A 126 -19.25 -13.73 8.44
C ALA A 126 -18.59 -13.71 9.83
N ARG A 127 -19.37 -13.60 10.92
CA ARG A 127 -18.83 -13.57 12.30
C ARG A 127 -18.16 -14.88 12.72
N GLU A 128 -18.47 -15.98 12.06
CA GLU A 128 -17.89 -17.30 12.34
C GLU A 128 -16.55 -17.51 11.62
N LEU A 129 -16.22 -16.65 10.65
CA LEU A 129 -15.04 -16.78 9.77
C LEU A 129 -13.86 -15.86 10.17
N ILE A 130 -14.09 -14.87 11.03
CA ILE A 130 -13.12 -13.78 11.32
C ILE A 130 -12.27 -14.11 12.54
#